data_AF-A0A496PRA4-F1
#
_entry.id   AF-A0A496PRA4-F1
#
_cell.length_a   1.000
_cell.length_b   1.000
_cell.length_c   1.000
_cell.angle_alpha   90.00
_cell.angle_beta   90.00
_cell.angle_gamma   90.00
#
_symmetry.space_group_name_H-M   'P 1'
#
loop_
_entity.id
_entity.type
_entity.pdbx_description
1 polymer ?
#
loop_
_entity_poly.entity_id
_entity_poly.type
_entity_poly.pdbx_seq_one_letter_code
_entity_poly.pdbx_strand_id
1 'polypeptide(L)'
;MKRSLTHFCTSLTFITAIIIISLPLAHAATQPGNLLPQPVVRAKTDYIIGQASYDYLHQRYTDTARVWVFFADKGVFTKEEFDVKAAGVSISELSLKRRAKVDKDMVLFADLPVVQAYVDQIIDHGGSLRHVSKWLNAASFDIPLDKLDEMSLLPHIVEIRPVAGYKHE
;
A
#
# COMPACT_ATOMS: atom_id res chain seq x y z
N MET A 1 61.15 64.22 10.94
CA MET A 1 61.30 64.09 9.46
C MET A 1 60.69 62.74 9.03
N LYS A 2 60.32 62.55 7.76
CA LYS A 2 59.31 61.56 7.28
C LYS A 2 59.68 60.06 7.43
N ARG A 3 58.65 59.19 7.30
CA ARG A 3 58.64 57.70 7.15
C ARG A 3 58.85 56.94 8.47
N SER A 4 58.31 55.74 8.75
CA SER A 4 57.25 54.87 8.15
C SER A 4 56.88 53.79 9.22
N LEU A 5 55.96 52.82 9.10
CA LEU A 5 55.08 52.28 8.04
C LEU A 5 53.62 52.10 8.55
N THR A 6 52.70 51.72 7.66
CA THR A 6 51.40 51.09 7.94
C THR A 6 51.50 49.57 8.06
N HIS A 7 50.57 48.93 8.80
CA HIS A 7 49.59 47.92 8.32
C HIS A 7 49.04 47.10 9.50
N PHE A 8 47.79 47.35 9.89
CA PHE A 8 47.05 46.50 10.82
C PHE A 8 46.00 45.68 10.06
N CYS A 9 45.76 44.46 10.51
CA CYS A 9 45.05 43.41 9.78
C CYS A 9 43.55 43.74 9.59
N THR A 10 43.06 43.69 8.34
CA THR A 10 41.62 43.72 8.04
C THR A 10 41.04 42.31 8.15
N SER A 11 40.25 42.04 9.18
CA SER A 11 39.54 40.77 9.34
C SER A 11 38.42 40.62 8.29
N LEU A 12 38.48 39.53 7.53
CA LEU A 12 37.50 39.19 6.50
C LEU A 12 36.27 38.54 7.14
N THR A 13 35.14 39.24 7.14
CA THR A 13 33.85 38.74 7.63
C THR A 13 33.19 37.83 6.59
N PHE A 14 33.25 36.51 6.80
CA PHE A 14 32.51 35.54 6.00
C PHE A 14 31.02 35.57 6.36
N ILE A 15 30.19 36.11 5.48
CA ILE A 15 28.73 35.99 5.56
C ILE A 15 28.34 34.64 4.95
N THR A 16 27.97 33.68 5.78
CA THR A 16 27.40 32.39 5.35
C THR A 16 25.94 32.58 4.91
N ALA A 17 25.73 32.67 3.60
CA ALA A 17 24.39 32.65 3.03
C ALA A 17 23.77 31.24 3.20
N ILE A 18 22.79 31.10 4.08
CA ILE A 18 21.98 29.89 4.21
C ILE A 18 21.00 29.84 3.04
N ILE A 19 21.34 29.06 2.02
CA ILE A 19 20.42 28.76 0.92
C ILE A 19 19.39 27.75 1.44
N ILE A 20 18.21 28.25 1.82
CA ILE A 20 17.04 27.40 2.08
C ILE A 20 16.56 26.89 0.72
N ILE A 21 17.00 25.69 0.34
CA ILE A 21 16.47 24.99 -0.82
C ILE A 21 15.07 24.51 -0.45
N SER A 22 14.06 25.29 -0.85
CA SER A 22 12.65 24.89 -0.77
C SER A 22 12.42 23.67 -1.67
N LEU A 23 12.56 22.46 -1.12
CA LEU A 23 12.06 21.26 -1.80
C LEU A 23 10.55 21.44 -2.02
N PRO A 24 10.05 21.38 -3.26
CA PRO A 24 8.61 21.34 -3.48
C PRO A 24 8.09 20.04 -2.89
N LEU A 25 7.29 20.13 -1.83
CA LEU A 25 6.58 18.98 -1.26
C LEU A 25 5.42 18.60 -2.18
N ALA A 26 5.75 18.19 -3.41
CA ALA A 26 4.83 17.56 -4.33
C ALA A 26 4.46 16.20 -3.74
N HIS A 27 3.41 16.20 -2.90
CA HIS A 27 2.72 15.01 -2.47
C HIS A 27 1.97 14.44 -3.69
N ALA A 28 2.75 13.87 -4.62
CA ALA A 28 2.23 13.18 -5.77
C ALA A 28 1.30 12.10 -5.24
N ALA A 29 0.00 12.22 -5.55
CA ALA A 29 -0.98 11.22 -5.17
C ALA A 29 -0.49 9.87 -5.72
N THR A 30 0.00 9.02 -4.81
CA THR A 30 0.72 7.81 -5.18
C THR A 30 -0.26 6.93 -5.92
N GLN A 31 -0.13 6.88 -7.25
CA GLN A 31 -0.94 5.97 -8.06
C GLN A 31 -0.74 4.58 -7.46
N PRO A 32 -1.80 3.91 -6.98
CA PRO A 32 -1.64 2.61 -6.36
C PRO A 32 -0.97 1.71 -7.39
N GLY A 33 0.15 1.08 -7.01
CA GLY A 33 1.01 0.32 -7.93
C GLY A 33 0.23 -0.72 -8.74
N ASN A 34 -0.95 -1.11 -8.25
CA ASN A 34 -1.98 -1.91 -8.89
C ASN A 34 -2.33 -1.46 -10.33
N LEU A 35 -2.12 -0.19 -10.71
CA LEU A 35 -2.34 0.32 -12.08
C LEU A 35 -1.10 0.22 -13.01
N LEU A 36 -0.12 -0.60 -12.65
CA LEU A 36 1.08 -0.87 -13.44
C LEU A 36 1.01 -2.26 -14.13
N PRO A 37 1.59 -2.42 -15.34
CA PRO A 37 1.64 -3.69 -16.08
C PRO A 37 2.84 -4.56 -15.67
N GLN A 38 3.08 -4.68 -14.36
CA GLN A 38 4.25 -5.33 -13.77
C GLN A 38 3.89 -5.89 -12.37
N PRO A 39 4.69 -6.79 -11.76
CA PRO A 39 4.43 -7.26 -10.40
C PRO A 39 4.46 -6.10 -9.40
N VAL A 40 3.63 -6.21 -8.35
CA VAL A 40 3.58 -5.26 -7.24
C VAL A 40 3.69 -6.07 -5.95
N VAL A 41 4.66 -5.72 -5.12
CA VAL A 41 4.89 -6.32 -3.81
C VAL A 41 4.91 -5.19 -2.80
N ARG A 42 3.97 -5.20 -1.85
CA ARG A 42 3.96 -4.29 -0.70
C ARG A 42 4.88 -4.85 0.38
N ALA A 43 5.76 -4.00 0.93
CA ALA A 43 6.49 -4.35 2.14
C ALA A 43 5.52 -4.50 3.32
N LYS A 44 5.82 -5.46 4.20
CA LYS A 44 5.14 -5.63 5.48
C LYS A 44 5.60 -4.53 6.45
N THR A 45 4.68 -3.92 7.18
CA THR A 45 4.94 -2.89 8.20
C THR A 45 4.96 -3.50 9.60
N ASP A 46 5.63 -2.84 10.55
CA ASP A 46 5.64 -3.27 11.97
C ASP A 46 4.22 -3.33 12.58
N TYR A 47 3.30 -2.51 12.06
CA TYR A 47 1.90 -2.47 12.43
C TYR A 47 1.05 -2.98 11.27
N ILE A 48 0.48 -4.19 11.43
CA ILE A 48 -0.46 -4.79 10.47
C ILE A 48 -1.88 -4.35 10.78
N ILE A 49 -2.23 -4.29 12.07
CA ILE A 49 -3.40 -3.60 12.57
C ILE A 49 -2.90 -2.31 13.22
N GLY A 50 -3.24 -1.14 12.66
CA GLY A 50 -2.88 0.13 13.28
C GLY A 50 -3.69 0.35 14.57
N GLN A 51 -3.10 0.99 15.60
CA GLN A 51 -3.72 1.11 16.94
C GLN A 51 -5.18 1.57 16.90
N ALA A 52 -5.50 2.67 16.20
CA ALA A 52 -6.87 3.16 16.09
C ALA A 52 -7.84 2.18 15.40
N SER A 53 -7.34 1.27 14.55
CA SER A 53 -8.12 0.15 14.00
C SER A 53 -8.30 -0.96 15.03
N TYR A 54 -7.26 -1.31 15.79
CA TYR A 54 -7.32 -2.30 16.86
C TYR A 54 -8.35 -1.89 17.93
N ASP A 55 -8.27 -0.63 18.39
CA ASP A 55 -9.18 -0.04 19.38
C ASP A 55 -10.62 -0.05 18.86
N TYR A 56 -10.83 0.35 17.61
CA TYR A 56 -12.16 0.32 16.96
C TYR A 56 -12.75 -1.08 16.93
N LEU A 57 -11.96 -2.10 16.60
CA LEU A 57 -12.44 -3.49 16.54
C LEU A 57 -12.86 -4.00 17.92
N HIS A 58 -12.04 -3.77 18.95
CA HIS A 58 -12.32 -4.17 20.32
C HIS A 58 -13.44 -3.35 20.98
N GLN A 59 -13.69 -2.12 20.53
CA GLN A 59 -14.84 -1.33 20.97
C GLN A 59 -16.14 -1.77 20.28
N ARG A 60 -16.08 -2.20 19.00
CA ARG A 60 -17.26 -2.43 18.16
C ARG A 60 -17.75 -3.87 18.15
N TYR A 61 -16.88 -4.85 18.40
CA TYR A 61 -17.17 -6.28 18.32
C TYR A 61 -16.83 -6.96 19.65
N THR A 62 -17.56 -8.03 19.99
CA THR A 62 -17.34 -8.84 21.20
C THR A 62 -16.63 -10.15 20.89
N ASP A 63 -16.99 -10.80 19.79
CA ASP A 63 -16.54 -12.14 19.44
C ASP A 63 -15.88 -12.20 18.06
N THR A 64 -16.53 -11.60 17.04
CA THR A 64 -16.11 -11.69 15.64
C THR A 64 -16.07 -10.30 15.01
N ALA A 65 -14.89 -9.89 14.55
CA ALA A 65 -14.64 -8.62 13.89
C ALA A 65 -14.79 -8.73 12.37
N ARG A 66 -15.40 -7.72 11.74
CA ARG A 66 -15.45 -7.63 10.28
C ARG A 66 -14.32 -6.76 9.74
N VAL A 67 -13.42 -7.36 8.98
CA VAL A 67 -12.19 -6.69 8.49
C VAL A 67 -11.94 -6.91 7.00
N TRP A 68 -11.24 -5.96 6.40
CA TRP A 68 -10.46 -6.15 5.19
C TRP A 68 -9.06 -6.64 5.56
N VAL A 69 -8.60 -7.69 4.90
CA VAL A 69 -7.22 -8.19 4.95
C VAL A 69 -6.59 -7.90 3.58
N PHE A 70 -5.51 -7.13 3.58
CA PHE A 70 -4.77 -6.75 2.36
C PHE A 70 -3.49 -7.59 2.22
N PHE A 71 -3.23 -8.00 0.99
CA PHE A 71 -2.14 -8.90 0.66
C PHE A 71 -0.93 -8.17 0.06
N ALA A 72 0.26 -8.69 0.34
CA ALA A 72 1.54 -8.17 -0.14
C ALA A 72 1.58 -8.11 -1.67
N ASP A 73 1.20 -9.21 -2.31
CA ASP A 73 1.41 -9.47 -3.74
C ASP A 73 0.27 -10.34 -4.33
N LYS A 74 0.41 -10.76 -5.59
CA LYS A 74 -0.52 -11.67 -6.30
C LYS A 74 0.14 -12.98 -6.73
N GLY A 75 1.12 -13.44 -5.97
CA GLY A 75 1.99 -14.58 -6.27
C GLY A 75 2.75 -14.37 -7.59
N VAL A 76 3.22 -13.14 -7.83
CA VAL A 76 4.08 -12.73 -8.94
C VAL A 76 5.07 -11.71 -8.42
N PHE A 77 6.35 -11.96 -8.66
CA PHE A 77 7.50 -11.22 -8.14
C PHE A 77 8.40 -10.74 -9.27
N THR A 78 8.44 -11.43 -10.40
CA THR A 78 9.14 -11.01 -11.63
C THR A 78 8.19 -10.56 -12.74
N LYS A 79 8.74 -9.90 -13.77
CA LYS A 79 7.97 -9.45 -14.94
C LYS A 79 7.49 -10.63 -15.78
N GLU A 80 8.31 -11.66 -15.90
CA GLU A 80 8.02 -12.90 -16.63
C GLU A 80 6.85 -13.66 -15.99
N GLU A 81 6.85 -13.78 -14.65
CA GLU A 81 5.73 -14.37 -13.89
C GLU A 81 4.43 -13.56 -14.06
N PHE A 82 4.53 -12.23 -14.04
CA PHE A 82 3.40 -11.35 -14.33
C PHE A 82 2.85 -11.59 -15.73
N ASP A 83 3.71 -11.64 -16.75
CA ASP A 83 3.28 -11.79 -18.15
C ASP A 83 2.63 -13.16 -18.41
N VAL A 84 3.15 -14.23 -17.80
CA VAL A 84 2.52 -15.56 -17.82
C VAL A 84 1.11 -15.53 -17.21
N LYS A 85 0.91 -14.88 -16.05
CA LYS A 85 -0.44 -14.75 -15.47
C LYS A 85 -1.33 -13.80 -16.26
N ALA A 86 -0.78 -12.72 -16.82
CA ALA A 86 -1.51 -11.73 -17.60
C ALA A 86 -2.06 -12.33 -18.90
N ALA A 87 -1.34 -13.24 -19.55
CA ALA A 87 -1.83 -13.98 -20.72
C ALA A 87 -3.11 -14.79 -20.44
N GLY A 88 -3.37 -15.17 -19.19
CA GLY A 88 -4.61 -15.83 -18.75
C GLY A 88 -5.79 -14.88 -18.45
N VAL A 89 -5.59 -13.56 -18.51
CA VAL A 89 -6.64 -12.57 -18.18
C VAL A 89 -7.37 -12.12 -19.44
N SER A 90 -8.67 -12.41 -19.50
CA SER A 90 -9.56 -11.90 -20.55
C SER A 90 -10.13 -10.53 -20.18
N ILE A 91 -9.91 -9.53 -21.05
CA ILE A 91 -10.51 -8.19 -20.96
C ILE A 91 -11.38 -7.99 -22.21
N SER A 92 -12.64 -7.58 -22.04
CA SER A 92 -13.53 -7.36 -23.19
C SER A 92 -13.03 -6.20 -24.06
N GLU A 93 -13.24 -6.30 -25.37
CA GLU A 93 -12.87 -5.25 -26.34
C GLU A 93 -13.44 -3.87 -25.97
N LEU A 94 -14.68 -3.83 -25.46
CA LEU A 94 -15.31 -2.60 -24.98
C LEU A 94 -14.59 -2.02 -23.74
N SER A 95 -14.03 -2.87 -22.88
CA SER A 95 -13.21 -2.44 -21.75
C SER A 95 -11.86 -1.91 -22.21
N LEU A 96 -11.20 -2.59 -23.17
CA LEU A 96 -9.95 -2.10 -23.78
C LEU A 96 -10.16 -0.73 -24.43
N LYS A 97 -11.20 -0.55 -25.26
CA LYS A 97 -11.55 0.75 -25.88
C LYS A 97 -11.83 1.86 -24.86
N ARG A 98 -12.33 1.53 -23.67
CA ARG A 98 -12.51 2.51 -22.57
C ARG A 98 -11.18 2.85 -21.90
N ARG A 99 -10.31 1.86 -21.67
CA ARG A 99 -8.99 2.02 -21.04
C ARG A 99 -7.96 2.70 -21.94
N ALA A 100 -8.08 2.56 -23.26
CA ALA A 100 -7.25 3.26 -24.26
C ALA A 100 -7.37 4.79 -24.16
N LYS A 101 -8.46 5.32 -23.58
CA LYS A 101 -8.64 6.76 -23.32
C LYS A 101 -7.73 7.32 -22.22
N VAL A 102 -7.04 6.45 -21.48
CA VAL A 102 -6.17 6.77 -20.33
C VAL A 102 -4.88 5.94 -20.35
N ASP A 103 -4.49 5.41 -21.52
CA ASP A 103 -3.27 4.62 -21.73
C ASP A 103 -3.14 3.39 -20.81
N LYS A 104 -4.26 2.65 -20.66
CA LYS A 104 -4.37 1.43 -19.83
C LYS A 104 -4.99 0.24 -20.55
N ASP A 105 -4.96 0.20 -21.87
CA ASP A 105 -5.49 -0.86 -22.76
C ASP A 105 -4.67 -2.16 -22.75
N MET A 106 -4.18 -2.53 -21.57
CA MET A 106 -3.42 -3.74 -21.29
C MET A 106 -3.86 -4.36 -19.95
N VAL A 107 -3.37 -5.55 -19.65
CA VAL A 107 -3.56 -6.18 -18.33
C VAL A 107 -2.68 -5.46 -17.30
N LEU A 108 -3.28 -5.07 -16.18
CA LEU A 108 -2.62 -4.42 -15.05
C LEU A 108 -2.61 -5.37 -13.84
N PHE A 109 -1.78 -5.08 -12.85
CA PHE A 109 -1.77 -5.84 -11.60
C PHE A 109 -3.15 -5.89 -10.91
N ALA A 110 -3.97 -4.83 -11.01
CA ALA A 110 -5.34 -4.80 -10.50
C ALA A 110 -6.29 -5.82 -11.15
N ASP A 111 -6.00 -6.28 -12.37
CA ASP A 111 -6.81 -7.27 -13.11
C ASP A 111 -6.51 -8.72 -12.68
N LEU A 112 -5.28 -8.96 -12.22
CA LEU A 112 -4.85 -10.26 -11.72
C LEU A 112 -5.69 -10.67 -10.49
N PRO A 113 -6.08 -11.96 -10.37
CA PRO A 113 -6.80 -12.45 -9.21
C PRO A 113 -5.99 -12.28 -7.92
N VAL A 114 -6.67 -12.28 -6.77
CA VAL A 114 -6.01 -12.52 -5.48
C VAL A 114 -5.55 -13.98 -5.44
N VAL A 115 -4.43 -14.27 -4.75
CA VAL A 115 -3.96 -15.65 -4.57
C VAL A 115 -4.95 -16.42 -3.70
N GLN A 116 -5.55 -17.48 -4.24
CA GLN A 116 -6.57 -18.23 -3.52
C GLN A 116 -6.02 -18.85 -2.22
N ALA A 117 -4.79 -19.40 -2.25
CA ALA A 117 -4.14 -19.94 -1.06
C ALA A 117 -3.98 -18.94 0.11
N TYR A 118 -3.88 -17.63 -0.15
CA TYR A 118 -3.85 -16.61 0.92
C TYR A 118 -5.23 -16.41 1.55
N VAL A 119 -6.29 -16.56 0.76
CA VAL A 119 -7.69 -16.52 1.23
C VAL A 119 -8.01 -17.80 2.00
N ASP A 120 -7.63 -18.96 1.46
CA ASP A 120 -7.85 -20.26 2.09
C ASP A 120 -7.13 -20.36 3.44
N GLN A 121 -5.88 -19.87 3.53
CA GLN A 121 -5.14 -19.86 4.79
C GLN A 121 -5.85 -19.05 5.89
N ILE A 122 -6.52 -17.94 5.56
CA ILE A 122 -7.34 -17.18 6.53
C ILE A 122 -8.58 -17.97 6.95
N ILE A 123 -9.19 -18.73 6.03
CA ILE A 123 -10.34 -19.59 6.32
C ILE A 123 -9.93 -20.72 7.29
N ASP A 124 -8.78 -21.36 7.03
CA ASP A 124 -8.25 -22.44 7.87
C ASP A 124 -7.90 -21.97 9.30
N HIS A 125 -7.58 -20.69 9.49
CA HIS A 125 -7.37 -20.08 10.82
C HIS A 125 -8.68 -19.60 11.49
N GLY A 126 -9.84 -19.91 10.90
CA GLY A 126 -11.17 -19.62 11.47
C GLY A 126 -11.88 -18.38 10.89
N GLY A 127 -11.35 -17.77 9.83
CA GLY A 127 -12.00 -16.64 9.16
C GLY A 127 -13.15 -17.06 8.23
N SER A 128 -14.26 -16.32 8.25
CA SER A 128 -15.37 -16.52 7.30
C SER A 128 -15.28 -15.52 6.16
N LEU A 129 -15.01 -16.00 4.94
CA LEU A 129 -14.89 -15.15 3.75
C LEU A 129 -16.22 -14.47 3.40
N ARG A 130 -16.17 -13.14 3.22
CA ARG A 130 -17.32 -12.34 2.76
C ARG A 130 -17.22 -11.92 1.29
N HIS A 131 -16.07 -11.36 0.88
CA HIS A 131 -15.89 -10.83 -0.48
C HIS A 131 -14.41 -10.62 -0.83
N VAL A 132 -14.00 -11.02 -2.04
CA VAL A 132 -12.64 -10.82 -2.58
C VAL A 132 -12.59 -9.63 -3.53
N SER A 133 -11.65 -8.70 -3.32
CA SER A 133 -11.42 -7.53 -4.17
C SER A 133 -10.08 -7.63 -4.91
N LYS A 134 -10.16 -7.93 -6.22
CA LYS A 134 -8.98 -7.96 -7.10
C LYS A 134 -8.23 -6.62 -7.08
N TRP A 135 -8.99 -5.52 -7.22
CA TRP A 135 -8.48 -4.15 -7.29
C TRP A 135 -7.71 -3.70 -6.04
N LEU A 136 -8.22 -4.03 -4.85
CA LEU A 136 -7.56 -3.69 -3.58
C LEU A 136 -6.40 -4.65 -3.24
N ASN A 137 -6.29 -5.76 -3.96
CA ASN A 137 -5.53 -6.94 -3.55
C ASN A 137 -5.86 -7.37 -2.12
N ALA A 138 -7.15 -7.55 -1.83
CA ALA A 138 -7.65 -7.78 -0.49
C ALA A 138 -8.86 -8.72 -0.49
N ALA A 139 -9.14 -9.34 0.64
CA ALA A 139 -10.41 -10.01 0.88
C ALA A 139 -10.98 -9.54 2.22
N SER A 140 -12.31 -9.51 2.33
CA SER A 140 -13.01 -9.17 3.56
C SER A 140 -13.56 -10.42 4.22
N PHE A 141 -13.48 -10.46 5.54
CA PHE A 141 -13.83 -11.61 6.36
C PHE A 141 -14.57 -11.15 7.62
N ASP A 142 -15.34 -12.04 8.23
CA ASP A 142 -15.62 -11.98 9.66
C ASP A 142 -14.61 -12.93 10.36
N ILE A 143 -13.81 -12.43 11.30
CA ILE A 143 -12.68 -13.12 11.95
C ILE A 143 -12.85 -13.06 13.47
N PRO A 144 -12.66 -14.17 14.22
CA PRO A 144 -12.65 -14.15 15.69
C PRO A 144 -11.62 -13.15 16.24
N LEU A 145 -12.01 -12.31 17.21
CA LEU A 145 -11.13 -11.24 17.74
C LEU A 145 -9.80 -11.79 18.29
N ASP A 146 -9.86 -12.93 18.98
CA ASP A 146 -8.71 -13.64 19.54
C ASP A 146 -7.75 -14.22 18.48
N LYS A 147 -8.17 -14.27 17.22
CA LYS A 147 -7.38 -14.72 16.07
C LYS A 147 -6.77 -13.60 15.23
N LEU A 148 -7.13 -12.33 15.47
CA LEU A 148 -6.62 -11.21 14.67
C LEU A 148 -5.10 -11.08 14.75
N ASP A 149 -4.52 -11.18 15.96
CA ASP A 149 -3.08 -11.05 16.15
C ASP A 149 -2.32 -12.21 15.51
N GLU A 150 -2.80 -13.45 15.68
CA GLU A 150 -2.24 -14.65 15.05
C GLU A 150 -2.24 -14.53 13.52
N MET A 151 -3.38 -14.17 12.93
CA MET A 151 -3.50 -13.97 11.48
C MET A 151 -2.61 -12.82 10.99
N SER A 152 -2.43 -11.75 11.77
CA SER A 152 -1.56 -10.62 11.39
C SER A 152 -0.11 -11.04 11.13
N LEU A 153 0.35 -12.15 11.73
CA LEU A 153 1.70 -12.68 11.56
C LEU A 153 1.93 -13.33 10.19
N LEU A 154 0.87 -13.74 9.48
CA LEU A 154 0.98 -14.42 8.17
C LEU A 154 1.82 -13.61 7.17
N PRO A 155 2.74 -14.23 6.43
CA PRO A 155 3.81 -13.52 5.71
C PRO A 155 3.29 -12.67 4.54
N HIS A 156 2.18 -13.10 3.93
CA HIS A 156 1.55 -12.44 2.79
C HIS A 156 0.52 -11.38 3.20
N ILE A 157 0.22 -11.21 4.50
CA ILE A 157 -0.65 -10.14 5.01
C ILE A 157 0.21 -8.92 5.37
N VAL A 158 -0.13 -7.79 4.78
CA VAL A 158 0.57 -6.50 5.02
C VAL A 158 -0.27 -5.51 5.82
N GLU A 159 -1.58 -5.70 5.88
CA GLU A 159 -2.47 -4.75 6.55
C GLU A 159 -3.85 -5.37 6.82
N ILE A 160 -4.42 -5.08 7.98
CA ILE A 160 -5.80 -5.43 8.36
C ILE A 160 -6.51 -4.14 8.79
N ARG A 161 -7.67 -3.85 8.19
CA ARG A 161 -8.50 -2.67 8.49
C ARG A 161 -9.94 -3.09 8.82
N PRO A 162 -10.68 -2.36 9.68
CA PRO A 162 -12.11 -2.57 9.84
C PRO A 162 -12.84 -2.36 8.52
N VAL A 163 -13.90 -3.15 8.26
CA VAL A 163 -14.85 -2.79 7.20
C VAL A 163 -15.67 -1.61 7.68
N ALA A 164 -15.63 -0.50 6.94
CA ALA A 164 -16.40 0.70 7.27
C ALA A 164 -17.91 0.36 7.35
N GLY A 165 -18.47 0.49 8.55
CA GLY A 165 -19.91 0.41 8.78
C GLY A 165 -20.58 1.74 8.42
N TYR A 166 -21.71 1.68 7.70
CA TYR A 166 -22.60 2.82 7.57
C TYR A 166 -23.30 3.07 8.91
N LYS A 167 -23.25 4.31 9.42
CA LYS A 167 -24.13 4.72 10.51
C LYS A 167 -25.50 5.02 9.91
N HIS A 168 -26.52 4.26 10.33
CA HIS A 168 -27.88 4.79 10.32
C HIS A 168 -28.01 5.70 11.54
N GLU A 169 -28.33 6.97 11.28
CA GLU A 169 -28.80 7.96 12.26
C GLU A 169 -30.33 7.93 12.31
#